data_AF-A0A7X7QK95-F1
#
_entry.id   AF-A0A7X7QK95-F1
#
_cell.length_a   1.000
_cell.length_b   1.000
_cell.length_c   1.000
_cell.angle_alpha   90.00
_cell.angle_beta   90.00
_cell.angle_gamma   90.00
#
_symmetry.space_group_name_H-M   'P 1'
#
loop_
_entity.id
_entity.type
_entity.pdbx_description
1 polymer ?
#
loop_
_entity_poly.entity_id
_entity_poly.type
_entity_poly.pdbx_seq_one_letter_code
_entity_poly.pdbx_strand_id
1 'polypeptide(L)'
;MRHQHARAACVALAICGMAAAAEISVWTETATRRVLREAPPGNTREAHLQAARGEWEGFQVLVRSAVPIAGLDLAVSAFSGPDGAAIPAE
;
A
#
# COMPACT_ATOMS: atom_id res chain seq x y z
N MET A 1 34.45 9.97 -60.37
CA MET A 1 34.19 8.67 -59.73
C MET A 1 33.46 8.92 -58.42
N ARG A 2 32.20 8.47 -58.31
CA ARG A 2 31.33 8.63 -57.15
C ARG A 2 31.66 7.53 -56.14
N HIS A 3 32.26 7.85 -55.00
CA HIS A 3 32.37 6.91 -53.88
C HIS A 3 31.19 7.17 -52.94
N GLN A 4 30.20 6.27 -53.01
CA GLN A 4 29.08 6.21 -52.08
C GLN A 4 29.59 5.62 -50.76
N HIS A 5 29.63 6.42 -49.69
CA HIS A 5 29.89 5.92 -48.35
C HIS A 5 28.57 5.46 -47.72
N ALA A 6 28.48 4.17 -47.44
CA ALA A 6 27.34 3.54 -46.79
C ALA A 6 27.04 4.22 -45.44
N ARG A 7 25.81 4.69 -45.28
CA ARG A 7 25.32 5.26 -44.03
C ARG A 7 25.05 4.12 -43.05
N ALA A 8 25.91 3.95 -42.05
CA ALA A 8 25.63 3.13 -40.90
C ALA A 8 24.52 3.81 -40.08
N ALA A 9 23.32 3.26 -40.10
CA ALA A 9 22.21 3.72 -39.26
C ALA A 9 22.38 3.09 -37.88
N CYS A 10 22.86 3.87 -36.90
CA CYS A 10 22.82 3.49 -35.49
C CYS A 10 21.37 3.57 -35.00
N VAL A 11 20.73 2.41 -34.80
CA VAL A 11 19.44 2.33 -34.11
C VAL A 11 19.70 2.53 -32.62
N ALA A 12 19.40 3.72 -32.11
CA ALA A 12 19.41 4.00 -30.67
C ALA A 12 18.14 3.40 -30.05
N LEU A 13 18.28 2.31 -29.31
CA LEU A 13 17.20 1.74 -28.52
C LEU A 13 16.98 2.64 -27.29
N ALA A 14 15.99 3.52 -27.35
CA ALA A 14 15.60 4.36 -26.22
C ALA A 14 15.01 3.47 -25.12
N ILE A 15 15.81 3.19 -24.08
CA ILE A 15 15.31 2.60 -22.84
C ILE A 15 14.51 3.69 -22.14
N CYS A 16 13.20 3.72 -22.38
CA CYS A 16 12.28 4.52 -21.59
C CYS A 16 12.26 3.92 -20.18
N GLY A 17 12.97 4.54 -19.26
CA GLY A 17 12.91 4.18 -17.85
C GLY A 17 11.49 4.40 -17.36
N MET A 18 10.72 3.32 -17.23
CA MET A 18 9.44 3.35 -16.52
C MET A 18 9.79 3.69 -15.07
N ALA A 19 9.59 4.93 -14.66
CA ALA A 19 9.67 5.28 -13.25
C ALA A 19 8.62 4.41 -12.53
N ALA A 20 9.08 3.44 -11.74
CA ALA A 20 8.19 2.65 -10.93
C ALA A 20 7.40 3.62 -10.06
N ALA A 21 6.08 3.65 -10.23
CA ALA A 21 5.21 4.40 -9.34
C ALA A 21 5.55 3.95 -7.92
N ALA A 22 5.82 4.91 -7.03
CA ALA A 22 6.19 4.58 -5.67
C ALA A 22 5.09 3.73 -5.03
N GLU A 23 5.38 2.46 -4.81
CA GLU A 23 4.39 1.50 -4.36
C GLU A 23 4.10 1.77 -2.89
N ILE A 24 2.85 2.17 -2.59
CA ILE A 24 2.37 2.27 -1.22
C ILE A 24 1.93 0.87 -0.78
N SER A 25 2.61 0.31 0.20
CA SER A 25 2.15 -0.90 0.89
C SER A 25 1.31 -0.51 2.09
N VAL A 26 0.15 -1.14 2.26
CA VAL A 26 -0.70 -0.99 3.44
C VAL A 26 -1.00 -2.38 3.99
N TRP A 27 -0.98 -2.58 5.29
CA TRP A 27 -1.32 -3.88 5.88
C TRP A 27 -1.84 -3.73 7.30
N THR A 28 -2.47 -4.77 7.81
CA THR A 28 -2.93 -4.87 9.18
C THR A 28 -1.96 -5.67 10.04
N GLU A 29 -1.91 -5.35 11.33
CA GLU A 29 -1.13 -6.09 12.32
C GLU A 29 -1.84 -6.08 13.69
N THR A 30 -1.50 -7.02 14.58
CA THR A 30 -2.06 -7.04 15.94
C THR A 30 -1.67 -5.80 16.74
N ALA A 31 -2.53 -5.33 17.65
CA ALA A 31 -2.28 -4.12 18.44
C ALA A 31 -0.97 -4.14 19.24
N THR A 32 -0.52 -5.31 19.68
CA THR A 32 0.64 -5.45 20.57
C THR A 32 1.97 -5.63 19.84
N ARG A 33 1.96 -5.76 18.51
CA ARG A 33 3.17 -5.97 17.73
C ARG A 33 3.79 -4.64 17.30
N ARG A 34 4.96 -4.33 17.85
CA ARG A 34 5.75 -3.19 17.39
C ARG A 34 6.42 -3.49 16.05
N VAL A 35 6.07 -2.72 15.01
CA VAL A 35 6.74 -2.78 13.71
C VAL A 35 7.85 -1.74 13.64
N LEU A 36 9.06 -2.17 13.29
CA LEU A 36 10.22 -1.29 13.17
C LEU A 36 10.23 -0.58 11.81
N ARG A 37 10.96 0.54 11.75
CA ARG A 37 11.05 1.36 10.52
C ARG A 37 11.62 0.56 9.35
N GLU A 38 12.57 -0.33 9.60
CA GLU A 38 13.28 -1.13 8.60
C GLU A 38 12.59 -2.46 8.29
N ALA A 39 11.56 -2.84 9.06
CA ALA A 39 10.84 -4.08 8.83
C ALA A 39 10.20 -4.09 7.42
N PRO A 40 10.24 -5.20 6.68
CA PRO A 40 9.56 -5.29 5.40
C PRO A 40 8.05 -5.10 5.57
N PRO A 41 7.33 -4.61 4.55
CA PRO A 41 5.87 -4.52 4.60
C PRO A 41 5.25 -5.92 4.71
N GLY A 42 4.15 -6.00 5.46
CA GLY A 42 3.29 -7.19 5.48
C GLY A 42 2.36 -7.25 4.26
N ASN A 43 1.63 -8.34 4.15
CA ASN A 43 0.65 -8.58 3.08
C ASN A 43 -0.80 -8.76 3.58
N THR A 44 -1.02 -8.81 4.89
CA THR A 44 -2.36 -8.98 5.49
C THR A 44 -3.21 -7.72 5.28
N ARG A 45 -4.43 -7.90 4.75
CA ARG A 45 -5.38 -6.79 4.50
C ARG A 45 -6.62 -6.83 5.38
N GLU A 46 -6.74 -7.87 6.20
CA GLU A 46 -7.92 -8.14 7.03
C GLU A 46 -7.50 -8.19 8.50
N ALA A 47 -8.38 -7.75 9.39
CA ALA A 47 -8.23 -7.90 10.83
C ALA A 47 -9.46 -8.63 11.36
N HIS A 48 -9.25 -9.80 11.96
CA HIS A 48 -10.31 -10.56 12.61
C HIS A 48 -10.30 -10.22 14.10
N LEU A 49 -11.38 -9.59 14.56
CA LEU A 49 -11.52 -9.12 15.94
C LEU A 49 -12.63 -9.91 16.64
N GLN A 50 -12.47 -10.13 17.94
CA GLN A 50 -13.48 -10.73 18.80
C GLN A 50 -13.47 -9.98 20.13
N ALA A 51 -14.63 -9.46 20.53
CA ALA A 51 -14.79 -8.69 21.75
C ALA A 51 -16.16 -9.00 22.37
N ALA A 52 -16.27 -8.93 23.69
CA ALA A 52 -17.56 -8.93 24.35
C ALA A 52 -18.26 -7.56 24.22
N ARG A 53 -19.54 -7.51 24.59
CA ARG A 53 -20.31 -6.25 24.58
C ARG A 53 -19.69 -5.25 25.56
N GLY A 54 -19.30 -4.09 25.05
CA GLY A 54 -18.69 -3.01 25.85
C GLY A 54 -17.17 -3.13 26.02
N GLU A 55 -16.55 -4.15 25.43
CA GLU A 55 -15.09 -4.26 25.34
C GLU A 55 -14.56 -3.50 24.14
N TRP A 56 -13.27 -3.17 24.22
CA TRP A 56 -12.52 -2.49 23.18
C TRP A 56 -11.43 -3.42 22.67
N GLU A 57 -11.36 -3.59 21.36
CA GLU A 57 -10.30 -4.36 20.71
C GLU A 57 -9.60 -3.52 19.65
N GLY A 58 -8.28 -3.62 19.64
CA GLY A 58 -7.42 -2.82 18.78
C GLY A 58 -6.69 -3.66 17.74
N PHE A 59 -6.36 -3.03 16.62
CA PHE A 59 -5.39 -3.51 15.64
C PHE A 59 -4.65 -2.32 15.05
N GLN A 60 -3.60 -2.57 14.28
CA GLN A 60 -2.83 -1.53 13.62
C GLN A 60 -3.08 -1.56 12.12
N VAL A 61 -3.23 -0.38 11.51
CA VAL A 61 -3.11 -0.17 10.06
C VAL A 61 -1.76 0.48 9.80
N LEU A 62 -0.91 -0.19 9.02
CA LEU A 62 0.42 0.27 8.71
C LEU A 62 0.51 0.71 7.25
N VAL A 63 1.28 1.77 7.01
CA VAL A 63 1.57 2.31 5.67
C VAL A 63 3.08 2.38 5.48
N ARG A 64 3.55 1.92 4.32
CA ARG A 64 4.95 2.03 3.90
C ARG A 64 5.01 2.57 2.48
N SER A 65 5.93 3.49 2.26
CA SER A 65 6.22 4.06 0.94
C SER A 65 7.71 4.40 0.86
N ALA A 66 8.27 4.28 -0.33
CA ALA A 66 9.64 4.72 -0.62
C ALA A 66 9.76 6.25 -0.77
N VAL A 67 8.63 6.95 -0.93
CA VAL A 67 8.55 8.41 -1.09
C VAL A 67 7.62 9.03 -0.05
N PRO A 68 7.80 10.32 0.30
CA PRO A 68 6.89 11.03 1.19
C PRO A 68 5.44 11.00 0.69
N ILE A 69 4.49 10.73 1.59
CA ILE A 69 3.05 10.81 1.32
C ILE A 69 2.52 12.07 2.01
N ALA A 70 1.90 12.96 1.24
CA ALA A 70 1.18 14.11 1.78
C ALA A 70 -0.31 13.77 1.93
N GLY A 71 -0.96 14.29 2.98
CA GLY A 71 -2.41 14.17 3.17
C GLY A 71 -2.90 12.73 3.42
N LEU A 72 -2.12 11.91 4.13
CA LEU A 72 -2.58 10.58 4.54
C LEU A 72 -3.75 10.74 5.53
N ASP A 73 -4.87 10.11 5.21
CA ASP A 73 -6.10 10.13 6.01
C ASP A 73 -6.62 8.70 6.21
N LEU A 74 -7.45 8.51 7.24
CA LEU A 74 -8.06 7.22 7.58
C LEU A 74 -9.53 7.45 7.94
N ALA A 75 -10.41 6.72 7.25
CA ALA A 75 -11.83 6.68 7.55
C ALA A 75 -12.24 5.25 7.91
N VAL A 76 -13.21 5.13 8.82
CA VAL A 76 -13.81 3.87 9.24
C VAL A 76 -15.30 3.92 8.88
N SER A 77 -15.81 2.86 8.27
CA SER A 77 -17.25 2.70 8.03
C SER A 77 -17.91 2.00 9.21
N ALA A 78 -19.24 2.07 9.30
CA ALA A 78 -20.00 1.25 10.24
C ALA A 78 -19.68 -0.24 10.03
N PHE A 79 -19.65 -1.00 11.13
CA PHE A 79 -19.63 -2.46 11.06
C PHE A 79 -21.05 -2.99 10.93
N SER A 80 -21.28 -3.86 9.95
CA SER A 80 -22.56 -4.54 9.76
C SER A 80 -22.50 -5.95 10.35
N GLY A 81 -23.59 -6.37 10.97
CA GLY A 81 -23.75 -7.69 11.59
C GLY A 81 -25.00 -8.42 11.14
N PRO A 82 -25.24 -9.64 11.66
CA PRO A 82 -26.43 -10.42 11.40
C PRO A 82 -27.72 -9.64 11.72
N ASP A 83 -28.81 -9.99 11.02
CA ASP A 83 -30.15 -9.43 11.22
C ASP A 83 -30.22 -7.89 11.16
N GLY A 84 -29.27 -7.26 10.44
CA GLY A 84 -29.20 -5.81 10.30
C GLY A 84 -28.63 -5.08 11.51
N ALA A 85 -28.04 -5.80 12.47
CA ALA A 85 -27.29 -5.18 13.56
C ALA A 85 -26.15 -4.33 12.99
N ALA A 86 -25.86 -3.19 13.62
CA ALA A 86 -24.79 -2.31 13.20
C ALA A 86 -24.05 -1.71 14.40
N ILE A 87 -22.74 -1.53 14.25
CA ILE A 87 -21.93 -0.65 15.10
C ILE A 87 -21.62 0.58 14.24
N PRO A 88 -22.10 1.78 14.61
CA PRO A 88 -21.91 2.97 13.79
C PRO A 88 -20.42 3.33 13.67
N ALA A 89 -20.07 4.02 12.59
CA ALA A 89 -18.79 4.73 12.53
C ALA A 89 -18.81 5.88 13.55
N GLU A 90 -17.64 6.20 14.11
CA GLU A 90 -17.43 7.46 14.86
C GLU A 90 -17.26 8.65 13.91
#